data_AF-X1U4A5-F1
#
_entry.id   AF-X1U4A5-F1
#
_cell.length_a   1.000
_cell.length_b   1.000
_cell.length_c   1.000
_cell.angle_alpha   90.00
_cell.angle_beta   90.00
_cell.angle_gamma   90.00
#
_symmetry.space_group_name_H-M   'P 1'
#
loop_
_entity.id
_entity.type
_entity.pdbx_description
1 polymer ?
#
loop_
_entity_poly.entity_id
_entity_poly.type
_entity_poly.pdbx_seq_one_letter_code
_entity_poly.pdbx_strand_id
1 'polypeptide(L)'
;MVEKQRGKRRLTQKQETFTQNLFKGMSQREAYIEAGYSPKSSMATIDNHACQLANSGKVVARWEELKKKVEDASIATVKERKQILTEIARGNLLDYQETCP
;
A
#
# COMPACT_ATOMS: atom_id res chain seq x y z
N MET A 1 20.37 -19.28 -1.22
CA MET A 1 20.19 -18.34 -0.10
C MET A 1 19.23 -17.23 -0.52
N VAL A 2 17.94 -17.34 -0.18
CA VAL A 2 17.05 -16.19 -0.05
C VAL A 2 16.33 -16.39 1.27
N GLU A 3 16.84 -15.66 2.25
CA GLU A 3 16.44 -15.70 3.64
C GLU A 3 15.08 -15.02 3.85
N LYS A 4 14.22 -15.72 4.59
CA LYS A 4 13.38 -15.26 5.71
C LYS A 4 11.96 -15.76 5.58
N GLN A 5 11.75 -16.92 6.20
CA GLN A 5 10.52 -17.14 6.94
C GLN A 5 10.33 -15.97 7.92
N ARG A 6 9.27 -15.20 7.76
CA ARG A 6 8.70 -14.41 8.85
C ARG A 6 7.22 -14.71 8.90
N GLY A 7 6.84 -15.38 9.98
CA GLY A 7 5.59 -16.08 10.18
C GLY A 7 4.36 -15.29 9.72
N LYS A 8 3.48 -16.03 9.06
CA LYS A 8 2.07 -15.76 8.80
C LYS A 8 1.39 -15.28 10.10
N ARG A 9 1.57 -14.00 10.46
CA ARG A 9 0.76 -13.28 11.45
C ARG A 9 -0.64 -13.19 10.84
N ARG A 10 -1.44 -14.24 11.03
CA ARG A 10 -2.81 -14.34 10.54
C ARG A 10 -3.62 -13.18 11.13
N LEU A 11 -3.67 -12.05 10.43
CA LEU A 11 -4.75 -11.07 10.62
C LEU A 11 -6.05 -11.81 10.30
N THR A 12 -7.10 -11.53 11.07
CA THR A 12 -8.43 -11.98 10.67
C THR A 12 -8.84 -11.21 9.42
N GLN A 13 -9.77 -11.77 8.64
CA GLN A 13 -10.25 -11.11 7.42
C GLN A 13 -10.73 -9.67 7.71
N LYS A 14 -11.40 -9.46 8.85
CA LYS A 14 -11.86 -8.13 9.28
C LYS A 14 -10.71 -7.16 9.55
N GLN A 15 -9.64 -7.61 10.22
CA GLN A 15 -8.48 -6.77 10.49
C GLN A 15 -7.73 -6.42 9.20
N GLU A 16 -7.66 -7.35 8.26
CA GLU A 16 -7.08 -7.10 6.94
C GLU A 16 -7.90 -6.06 6.17
N THR A 17 -9.21 -6.24 6.08
CA THR A 17 -10.12 -5.27 5.44
C THR A 17 -10.01 -3.89 6.09
N PHE A 18 -9.98 -3.81 7.42
CA PHE A 18 -9.77 -2.57 8.15
C PHE A 18 -8.46 -1.87 7.74
N THR A 19 -7.36 -2.62 7.69
CA THR A 19 -6.04 -2.08 7.33
C THR A 19 -6.01 -1.59 5.88
N GLN A 20 -6.62 -2.33 4.96
CA GLN A 20 -6.72 -1.92 3.55
C GLN A 20 -7.58 -0.66 3.38
N ASN A 21 -8.68 -0.56 4.13
CA ASN A 21 -9.57 0.59 4.05
C ASN A 21 -8.94 1.86 4.63
N LEU A 22 -8.18 1.74 5.72
CA LEU A 22 -7.32 2.81 6.19
C LEU A 22 -6.31 3.22 5.10
N PHE A 23 -5.74 2.27 4.36
CA PHE A 23 -4.70 2.53 3.35
C PHE A 23 -5.28 3.26 2.14
N LYS A 24 -6.56 3.02 1.84
CA LYS A 24 -7.34 3.76 0.83
C LYS A 24 -7.71 5.18 1.27
N GLY A 25 -7.42 5.57 2.52
CA GLY A 25 -7.67 6.91 3.04
C GLY A 25 -8.99 7.09 3.80
N MET A 26 -9.67 5.99 4.17
CA MET A 26 -10.88 6.08 5.00
C MET A 26 -10.54 6.47 6.44
N SER A 27 -11.46 7.12 7.14
CA SER A 27 -11.30 7.38 8.58
C SER A 27 -11.33 6.07 9.37
N GLN A 28 -10.71 6.06 10.56
CA GLN A 28 -10.69 4.87 11.42
C GLN A 28 -12.09 4.34 11.73
N ARG A 29 -13.05 5.25 11.93
CA ARG A 29 -14.45 4.90 12.18
C ARG A 29 -15.08 4.19 10.98
N GLU A 30 -14.96 4.78 9.79
CA GLU A 30 -15.54 4.23 8.56
C GLU A 30 -14.90 2.89 8.20
N ALA A 31 -13.58 2.81 8.27
CA ALA A 31 -12.84 1.57 8.02
C ALA A 31 -13.27 0.45 8.99
N TYR A 32 -13.54 0.78 10.25
CA TYR A 32 -13.99 -0.18 11.25
C TYR A 32 -15.41 -0.68 10.97
N ILE A 33 -16.32 0.22 10.61
CA ILE A 33 -17.69 -0.15 10.25
C ILE A 33 -17.70 -1.02 8.98
N GLU A 34 -16.95 -0.62 7.95
CA GLU A 34 -16.89 -1.34 6.67
C GLU A 34 -16.20 -2.70 6.78
N ALA A 35 -15.23 -2.83 7.69
CA ALA A 35 -14.62 -4.12 8.03
C ALA A 35 -15.60 -5.11 8.70
N GLY A 36 -16.85 -4.71 8.93
CA GLY A 36 -17.90 -5.56 9.48
C GLY A 36 -17.84 -5.69 11.00
N TYR A 37 -17.31 -4.67 11.69
CA TYR A 37 -17.46 -4.55 13.13
C TYR A 37 -18.83 -3.94 13.46
N SER A 38 -19.41 -4.33 14.59
CA SER A 38 -20.82 -4.04 14.92
C SER A 38 -21.08 -2.53 15.02
N PRO A 39 -21.98 -1.96 14.19
CA PRO A 39 -22.37 -0.55 14.27
C PRO A 39 -23.36 -0.27 15.41
N LYS A 40 -23.78 -1.30 16.17
CA LYS A 40 -24.77 -1.16 17.25
C LYS A 40 -24.22 -0.49 18.52
N SER A 41 -22.93 -0.19 18.54
CA SER A 41 -22.29 0.53 19.65
C SER A 41 -22.38 2.05 19.45
N SER A 42 -22.25 2.81 20.54
CA SER A 42 -22.14 4.26 20.42
C SER A 42 -20.92 4.67 19.59
N MET A 43 -20.98 5.83 18.94
CA MET A 43 -19.89 6.34 18.11
C MET A 43 -18.56 6.42 18.89
N ALA A 44 -18.62 6.89 20.14
CA ALA A 44 -17.45 6.95 21.03
C ALA A 44 -16.82 5.57 21.29
N THR A 45 -17.65 4.54 21.48
CA THR A 45 -17.16 3.15 21.64
C THR A 45 -16.51 2.65 20.36
N ILE A 46 -17.12 2.91 19.20
CA ILE A 46 -16.55 2.55 17.89
C ILE A 46 -15.18 3.22 17.70
N ASP A 47 -15.08 4.51 18.00
CA ASP A 47 -13.83 5.27 17.85
C ASP A 47 -12.72 4.73 18.77
N ASN A 48 -13.05 4.43 20.03
CA ASN A 48 -12.09 3.84 20.96
C ASN A 48 -11.58 2.47 20.47
N HIS A 49 -12.47 1.61 20.00
CA HIS A 49 -12.06 0.31 19.46
C HIS A 49 -11.26 0.43 18.16
N ALA A 50 -11.65 1.34 17.27
CA ALA A 50 -10.94 1.59 16.03
C ALA A 50 -9.52 2.12 16.29
N CYS A 51 -9.37 3.04 17.25
CA CYS A 51 -8.09 3.56 17.69
C CYS A 51 -7.21 2.46 18.32
N GLN A 52 -7.78 1.64 19.20
CA GLN A 52 -7.07 0.49 19.77
C GLN A 52 -6.62 -0.50 18.68
N LEU A 53 -7.48 -0.77 17.69
CA LEU A 53 -7.17 -1.68 16.60
C LEU A 53 -6.08 -1.13 15.67
N ALA A 54 -6.13 0.16 15.36
CA ALA A 54 -5.12 0.85 14.54
C ALA A 54 -3.73 0.79 15.20
N ASN A 55 -3.66 0.89 16.53
CA ASN A 55 -2.43 0.78 17.30
C ASN A 55 -2.00 -0.66 17.59
N SER A 56 -2.79 -1.66 17.18
CA SER A 56 -2.42 -3.05 17.40
C SER A 56 -1.19 -3.42 16.57
N GLY A 57 -0.19 -4.05 17.19
CA GLY A 57 1.08 -4.38 16.51
C GLY A 57 0.92 -5.29 15.28
N LYS A 58 -0.22 -5.96 15.11
CA LYS A 58 -0.55 -6.72 13.91
C LYS A 58 -0.95 -5.82 12.74
N VAL A 59 -1.84 -4.85 12.99
CA VAL A 59 -2.31 -3.89 11.98
C VAL A 59 -1.17 -2.96 11.58
N VAL A 60 -0.39 -2.46 12.54
CA VAL A 60 0.79 -1.62 12.26
C VAL A 60 1.80 -2.34 11.37
N ALA A 61 2.14 -3.60 11.70
CA ALA A 61 3.07 -4.36 10.87
C ALA A 61 2.54 -4.58 9.44
N ARG A 62 1.23 -4.83 9.29
CA ARG A 62 0.61 -4.98 7.97
C ARG A 62 0.62 -3.66 7.19
N TRP A 63 0.37 -2.55 7.87
CA TRP A 63 0.43 -1.21 7.28
C TRP A 63 1.82 -0.88 6.72
N GLU A 64 2.87 -1.16 7.49
CA GLU A 64 4.25 -0.98 7.07
C GLU A 64 4.60 -1.84 5.85
N GLU A 65 4.12 -3.09 5.79
CA GLU A 65 4.28 -3.94 4.61
C GLU A 65 3.62 -3.33 3.36
N LEU A 66 2.40 -2.80 3.48
CA LEU A 66 1.70 -2.15 2.37
C LEU A 66 2.44 -0.89 1.90
N LYS A 67 2.89 -0.05 2.84
CA LYS A 67 3.66 1.16 2.54
C LYS A 67 4.97 0.81 1.82
N LYS A 68 5.69 -0.20 2.30
CA LYS A 68 6.93 -0.66 1.68
C LYS A 68 6.72 -1.16 0.25
N LYS A 69 5.64 -1.91 -0.02
CA LYS A 69 5.31 -2.35 -1.37
C LYS A 69 5.05 -1.20 -2.34
N VAL A 70 4.39 -0.14 -1.87
CA VAL A 70 4.15 1.06 -2.69
C VAL A 70 5.43 1.85 -2.90
N GLU A 71 6.29 1.95 -1.88
CA GLU A 71 7.60 2.58 -2.02
C GLU A 71 8.49 1.84 -3.02
N ASP A 72 8.59 0.51 -2.90
CA ASP A 72 9.34 -0.33 -3.85
C ASP A 72 8.79 -0.19 -5.28
N ALA A 73 7.46 -0.16 -5.46
CA ALA A 73 6.83 0.06 -6.76
C ALA A 73 7.09 1.47 -7.32
N SER A 74 7.02 2.50 -6.48
CA SER A 74 7.31 3.89 -6.86
C SER A 74 8.78 4.06 -7.27
N ILE A 75 9.70 3.45 -6.52
CA ILE A 75 11.13 3.42 -6.85
C ILE A 75 11.35 2.70 -8.18
N ALA A 76 10.67 1.57 -8.43
CA ALA A 76 10.72 0.88 -9.71
C ALA A 76 10.25 1.81 -10.85
N THR A 77 9.13 2.50 -10.70
CA THR A 77 8.63 3.46 -11.71
C THR A 77 9.61 4.61 -11.95
N VAL A 78 10.24 5.16 -10.90
CA VAL A 78 11.26 6.21 -11.06
C VAL A 78 12.50 5.67 -11.77
N LYS A 79 12.91 4.44 -11.48
CA LYS A 79 14.04 3.77 -12.15
C LYS A 79 13.76 3.53 -13.63
N GLU A 80 12.58 3.01 -13.97
CA GLU A 80 12.13 2.79 -15.35
C GLU A 80 12.13 4.11 -16.15
N ARG A 81 11.57 5.18 -15.57
CA ARG A 81 11.62 6.52 -16.18
C ARG A 81 13.05 7.00 -16.42
N LYS A 82 13.96 6.78 -15.47
CA LYS A 82 15.38 7.14 -15.63
C LYS A 82 16.07 6.31 -16.72
N GLN A 83 15.72 5.03 -16.86
CA GLN A 83 16.25 4.18 -17.93
C GLN A 83 15.78 4.67 -19.30
N ILE A 84 14.48 4.94 -19.47
CA ILE A 84 13.93 5.54 -20.70
C ILE A 84 14.62 6.87 -21.02
N LEU A 85 14.78 7.76 -20.03
CA LEU A 85 15.49 9.02 -20.24
C LEU A 85 16.96 8.82 -20.63
N THR A 86 17.62 7.79 -20.08
CA THR A 86 19.00 7.44 -20.44
C THR A 86 19.08 6.90 -21.86
N GLU A 87 18.10 6.09 -22.27
CA GLU A 87 17.97 5.59 -23.65
C GLU A 87 17.77 6.76 -24.61
N ILE A 88 16.86 7.69 -24.32
CA ILE A 88 16.64 8.90 -25.13
C ILE A 88 17.91 9.77 -25.19
N ALA A 89 18.60 9.96 -24.07
CA ALA A 89 19.83 10.75 -24.03
C ALA A 89 20.99 10.11 -24.79
N ARG A 90 20.98 8.77 -24.95
CA ARG A 90 21.98 8.01 -25.72
C ARG A 90 21.58 7.79 -27.17
N GLY A 91 20.28 7.79 -27.46
CA GLY A 91 19.73 7.70 -28.81
C GLY A 91 20.17 8.92 -29.61
N ASN A 92 20.66 8.70 -30.82
CA ASN A 92 21.03 9.78 -31.71
C ASN A 92 19.76 10.28 -32.41
N LEU A 93 19.63 11.59 -32.62
CA LEU A 93 18.42 12.22 -33.19
C LEU A 93 18.01 11.65 -34.57
N LEU A 94 18.93 10.95 -35.25
CA LEU A 94 18.75 10.27 -36.54
C LEU A 94 17.96 8.96 -36.45
N ASP A 95 17.87 8.30 -35.29
CA ASP A 95 17.17 7.00 -35.12
C ASP A 95 15.63 7.14 -35.11
N TYR A 96 15.12 8.38 -34.98
CA TYR A 96 13.68 8.69 -34.93
C TYR A 96 13.20 9.48 -36.14
N GLN A 97 14.05 9.72 -37.14
CA GLN A 97 13.61 10.25 -38.41
C GLN A 97 13.00 9.10 -39.21
N GLU A 98 11.67 9.08 -39.35
CA GLU A 98 11.05 8.35 -40.44
C GLU A 98 11.61 8.96 -41.74
N THR A 99 12.51 8.25 -42.40
CA THR A 99 12.91 8.59 -43.76
C THR A 99 11.66 8.41 -44.61
N CYS A 100 10.94 9.50 -44.83
CA CYS A 100 9.83 9.56 -45.78
C CYS A 100 10.41 9.14 -47.15
N PRO A 101 9.88 8.08 -47.79
CA PRO A 101 10.43 7.54 -49.03
C PRO A 101 10.33 8.52 -50.21
#